data_AF-A0A164TKL9-F1
#
_entry.id   AF-A0A164TKL9-F1
#
_cell.length_a   1.000
_cell.length_b   1.000
_cell.length_c   1.000
_cell.angle_alpha   90.00
_cell.angle_beta   90.00
_cell.angle_gamma   90.00
#
_symmetry.space_group_name_H-M   'P 1'
#
loop_
_entity.id
_entity.type
_entity.pdbx_description
1 polymer ?
#
loop_
_entity_poly.entity_id
_entity_poly.type
_entity_poly.pdbx_seq_one_letter_code
_entity_poly.pdbx_strand_id
1 'polypeptide(L)'
;MAYHPQPADVVSGEQYRYALQNFRIAHEKVEEQRRQLEEQERHVAQLRARITLLEGGDDQQKGQQKGGQSVDDFSIKVAASNLEKQINRWAAEVVRTHPGSLDYIRGAILDDISDDTSGIKDVPTTALQVQNLLRHAIAETISEAIINCLIITNSNETNAQLTRIHEFLFAKDPTVAFVWRRQTFVAAIETCSPEMTIQLLQETMPTLLDFFTEGGQTGPPAPLVAIINAAYTFSRMLHGSRSSSAGSNDAFYRAFVPELGSILDATQVELSKRCIRSERGEIDRVGSTIFPGLVKVTRPTPGAHMKKGEVVQTTVRRSQVICECAMGIGG
;
A
#
# COMPACT_ATOMS: atom_id res chain seq x y z
N MET A 1 -7.78 -56.23 -60.34
CA MET A 1 -7.60 -55.09 -59.43
C MET A 1 -6.83 -54.02 -60.19
N ALA A 2 -7.51 -52.98 -60.67
CA ALA A 2 -6.90 -51.88 -61.41
C ALA A 2 -6.65 -50.71 -60.43
N TYR A 3 -5.40 -50.27 -60.36
CA TYR A 3 -4.94 -49.18 -59.52
C TYR A 3 -5.34 -47.85 -60.20
N HIS A 4 -6.23 -47.07 -59.60
CA HIS A 4 -6.50 -45.70 -60.05
C HIS A 4 -5.41 -44.78 -59.47
N PRO A 5 -4.60 -44.10 -60.29
CA PRO A 5 -3.67 -43.10 -59.80
C PRO A 5 -4.47 -41.89 -59.28
N GLN A 6 -4.19 -41.47 -58.04
CA GLN A 6 -4.70 -40.19 -57.54
C GLN A 6 -4.14 -39.05 -58.40
N PRO A 7 -4.94 -38.02 -58.73
CA PRO A 7 -4.45 -36.87 -59.46
C PRO A 7 -3.39 -36.17 -58.60
N ALA A 8 -2.16 -36.13 -59.11
CA ALA A 8 -1.14 -35.25 -58.56
C ALA A 8 -1.61 -33.81 -58.75
N ASP A 9 -1.67 -33.05 -57.66
CA ASP A 9 -1.99 -31.62 -57.66
C ASP A 9 -0.78 -30.87 -58.25
N VAL A 10 -0.69 -30.84 -59.59
CA VAL A 10 0.44 -30.27 -60.31
C VAL A 10 0.21 -28.77 -60.48
N VAL A 11 0.81 -27.99 -59.57
CA VAL A 11 0.83 -26.53 -59.63
C VAL A 11 1.61 -26.09 -60.87
N SER A 12 1.05 -25.15 -61.65
CA SER A 12 1.72 -24.64 -62.85
C SER A 12 3.06 -23.95 -62.51
N GLY A 13 4.05 -24.07 -63.39
CA GLY A 13 5.38 -23.50 -63.17
C GLY A 13 5.39 -21.98 -62.96
N GLU A 14 4.36 -21.27 -63.43
CA GLU A 14 4.17 -19.83 -63.19
C GLU A 14 3.64 -19.55 -61.77
N GLN A 15 2.67 -20.33 -61.29
CA GLN A 15 2.17 -20.24 -59.90
C GLN A 15 3.27 -20.56 -58.89
N TYR A 16 4.13 -21.53 -59.19
CA TYR A 16 5.30 -21.85 -58.34
C TYR A 16 6.29 -20.68 -58.27
N ARG A 17 6.62 -20.05 -59.42
CA ARG A 17 7.50 -18.87 -59.45
C ARG A 17 6.91 -17.66 -58.74
N TYR A 18 5.61 -17.41 -58.91
CA TYR A 18 4.90 -16.34 -58.23
C TYR A 18 4.87 -16.55 -56.71
N ALA A 19 4.62 -17.76 -56.25
CA ALA A 19 4.65 -18.10 -54.83
C ALA A 19 6.05 -17.88 -54.23
N LEU A 20 7.11 -18.35 -54.90
CA LEU A 20 8.49 -18.14 -54.44
C LEU A 20 8.86 -16.65 -54.37
N GLN A 21 8.42 -15.85 -55.34
CA GLN A 21 8.63 -14.40 -55.32
C GLN A 21 7.92 -13.75 -54.13
N ASN A 22 6.68 -14.15 -53.83
CA ASN A 22 5.94 -13.64 -52.67
C ASN A 22 6.56 -14.08 -51.34
N PHE A 23 7.05 -15.32 -51.24
CA PHE A 23 7.77 -15.79 -50.05
C PHE A 23 9.05 -14.99 -49.83
N ARG A 24 9.79 -14.68 -50.90
CA ARG A 24 10.98 -13.84 -50.81
C ARG A 24 10.65 -12.43 -50.31
N ILE A 25 9.63 -11.80 -50.89
CA ILE A 25 9.18 -10.46 -50.47
C ILE A 25 8.68 -10.47 -49.02
N ALA A 26 7.94 -11.50 -48.62
CA ALA A 26 7.45 -11.63 -47.25
C ALA A 26 8.61 -11.80 -46.26
N HIS A 27 9.59 -12.64 -46.58
CA HIS A 27 10.77 -12.84 -45.73
C HIS A 27 11.61 -11.57 -45.63
N GLU A 28 11.79 -10.83 -46.73
CA GLU A 28 12.50 -9.55 -46.73
C GLU A 28 11.80 -8.52 -45.85
N LYS A 29 10.46 -8.44 -45.91
CA LYS A 29 9.66 -7.58 -45.01
C LYS A 29 9.76 -8.00 -43.55
N VAL A 30 9.77 -9.30 -43.25
CA VAL A 30 9.92 -9.80 -41.87
C VAL A 30 11.30 -9.45 -41.32
N GLU A 31 12.36 -9.59 -42.11
CA GLU A 31 13.71 -9.20 -41.70
C GLU A 31 13.86 -7.68 -41.53
N GLU A 32 13.20 -6.89 -42.38
CA GLU A 32 13.15 -5.43 -42.22
C GLU A 32 12.41 -5.03 -40.92
N GLN A 33 11.26 -5.65 -40.63
CA GLN A 33 10.55 -5.46 -39.37
C GLN A 33 11.39 -5.88 -38.17
N ARG A 34 12.13 -6.98 -38.26
CA ARG A 34 13.02 -7.45 -37.20
C ARG A 34 14.11 -6.43 -36.88
N ARG A 35 14.75 -5.86 -37.91
CA ARG A 35 15.77 -4.80 -37.75
C ARG A 35 15.19 -3.54 -37.12
N GLN A 36 14.00 -3.13 -37.54
CA GLN A 36 13.32 -1.97 -36.94
C GLN A 36 13.02 -2.19 -35.46
N LEU A 37 12.60 -3.41 -35.07
CA LEU A 37 12.37 -3.76 -33.66
C LEU A 37 13.68 -3.77 -32.87
N GLU A 38 14.77 -4.35 -33.40
CA GLU A 38 16.09 -4.33 -32.76
C GLU A 38 16.60 -2.88 -32.54
N GLU A 39 16.40 -1.98 -33.51
CA GLU A 39 16.74 -0.56 -33.36
C GLU A 39 15.86 0.16 -32.33
N GLN A 40 14.56 -0.13 -32.29
CA GLN A 40 13.66 0.40 -31.26
C GLN A 40 14.07 -0.07 -29.87
N GLU A 41 14.39 -1.35 -29.68
CA GLU A 41 14.88 -1.87 -28.40
C GLU A 41 16.17 -1.17 -27.96
N ARG A 42 17.08 -0.90 -28.91
CA ARG A 42 18.31 -0.15 -28.63
C ARG A 42 18.02 1.28 -28.19
N HIS A 43 17.12 1.99 -28.87
CA HIS A 43 16.72 3.35 -28.47
C HIS A 43 16.00 3.34 -27.12
N VAL A 44 15.12 2.38 -26.86
CA VAL A 44 14.46 2.20 -25.56
C VAL A 44 15.48 1.96 -24.46
N ALA A 45 16.49 1.11 -24.69
CA ALA A 45 17.57 0.86 -23.73
C ALA A 45 18.39 2.13 -23.43
N GLN A 46 18.73 2.92 -24.45
CA GLN A 46 19.45 4.18 -24.28
C GLN A 46 18.62 5.23 -23.52
N LEU A 47 17.33 5.36 -23.86
CA LEU A 47 16.42 6.25 -23.15
C LEU A 47 16.25 5.82 -21.70
N ARG A 48 16.13 4.52 -21.42
CA ARG A 48 16.10 3.97 -20.06
C ARG A 48 17.39 4.30 -19.29
N ALA A 49 18.56 4.07 -19.88
CA ALA A 49 19.84 4.40 -19.25
C ALA A 49 19.93 5.90 -18.91
N ARG A 50 19.45 6.77 -19.82
CA ARG A 50 19.43 8.21 -19.60
C ARG A 50 18.43 8.61 -18.51
N ILE A 51 17.26 7.98 -18.45
CA ILE A 51 16.28 8.18 -17.37
C ILE A 51 16.91 7.78 -16.03
N THR A 52 17.50 6.58 -15.93
CA THR A 52 18.18 6.12 -14.70
C THR A 52 19.28 7.09 -14.25
N LEU A 53 20.06 7.64 -15.18
CA LEU A 53 21.09 8.64 -14.88
C LEU A 53 20.46 9.94 -14.36
N LEU A 54 19.43 10.45 -15.04
CA LEU A 54 18.70 11.66 -14.63
C LEU A 54 17.93 11.49 -13.31
N GLU A 55 17.55 10.26 -12.98
CA GLU A 55 16.93 9.89 -11.70
C GLU A 55 17.95 9.72 -10.56
N GLY A 56 19.25 9.92 -10.79
CA GLY A 56 20.29 9.86 -9.76
C GLY A 56 20.84 8.46 -9.49
N GLY A 57 20.84 7.58 -10.50
CA GLY A 57 21.27 6.19 -10.37
C GLY A 57 22.74 5.96 -10.02
N ASP A 58 23.64 6.87 -10.38
CA ASP A 58 25.10 6.63 -10.34
C ASP A 58 25.80 7.00 -9.01
N ASP A 59 25.24 7.89 -8.19
CA ASP A 59 25.93 8.36 -6.97
C ASP A 59 25.78 7.42 -5.76
N GLN A 60 24.94 6.38 -5.83
CA GLN A 60 24.64 5.49 -4.70
C GLN A 60 25.44 4.18 -4.65
N GLN A 61 26.38 3.92 -5.57
CA GLN A 61 27.24 2.73 -5.46
C GLN A 61 28.31 2.84 -4.35
N LYS A 62 28.55 4.02 -3.77
CA LYS A 62 29.64 4.23 -2.80
C LYS A 62 29.22 4.42 -1.34
N GLY A 63 27.93 4.36 -1.02
CA GLY A 63 27.47 4.46 0.38
C GLY A 63 26.12 3.79 0.61
N GLN A 64 26.07 2.91 1.61
CA GLN A 64 24.88 2.40 2.31
C GLN A 64 24.00 1.31 1.66
N GLN A 65 24.17 0.11 2.22
CA GLN A 65 23.16 -0.71 2.90
C GLN A 65 21.76 -0.89 2.26
N LYS A 66 21.50 -2.13 1.80
CA LYS A 66 20.21 -2.85 1.81
C LYS A 66 18.93 -2.00 1.60
N GLY A 67 18.62 -1.59 0.37
CA GLY A 67 17.33 -0.95 0.08
C GLY A 67 16.88 -0.87 -1.38
N GLY A 68 17.62 -1.46 -2.33
CA GLY A 68 17.42 -1.24 -3.77
C GLY A 68 16.61 -2.30 -4.52
N GLN A 69 15.83 -3.15 -3.86
CA GLN A 69 14.96 -4.12 -4.54
C GLN A 69 13.57 -3.51 -4.75
N SER A 70 13.05 -3.64 -5.98
CA SER A 70 11.66 -3.30 -6.30
C SER A 70 10.73 -3.96 -5.29
N VAL A 71 9.80 -3.20 -4.72
CA VAL A 71 8.83 -3.75 -3.77
C VAL A 71 7.78 -4.55 -4.52
N ASP A 72 7.71 -5.84 -4.21
CA ASP A 72 6.68 -6.75 -4.70
C ASP A 72 5.62 -7.02 -3.63
N ASP A 73 4.48 -7.58 -4.05
CA ASP A 73 3.36 -7.89 -3.17
C ASP A 73 3.74 -8.84 -2.02
N PHE A 74 4.73 -9.71 -2.26
CA PHE A 74 5.26 -10.62 -1.24
C PHE A 74 5.98 -9.87 -0.12
N SER A 75 6.86 -8.94 -0.46
CA SER A 75 7.59 -8.10 0.49
C SER A 75 6.62 -7.24 1.31
N ILE A 76 5.61 -6.66 0.66
CA ILE A 76 4.53 -5.92 1.34
C ILE A 76 3.82 -6.84 2.34
N LYS A 77 3.43 -8.04 1.92
CA LYS A 77 2.72 -9.00 2.77
C LYS A 77 3.54 -9.41 4.00
N VAL A 78 4.83 -9.67 3.83
CA VAL A 78 5.74 -10.07 4.91
C VAL A 78 5.94 -8.92 5.90
N ALA A 79 6.24 -7.71 5.40
CA ALA A 79 6.47 -6.55 6.23
C ALA A 79 5.20 -6.15 7.02
N ALA A 80 4.05 -6.13 6.35
CA ALA A 80 2.76 -5.89 6.98
C ALA A 80 2.44 -6.94 8.06
N SER A 81 2.69 -8.23 7.80
CA SER A 81 2.48 -9.28 8.81
C SER A 81 3.37 -9.12 10.04
N ASN A 82 4.61 -8.67 9.88
CA ASN A 82 5.51 -8.42 11.00
C ASN A 82 5.06 -7.20 11.83
N LEU A 83 4.58 -6.15 11.18
CA LEU A 83 4.00 -4.99 11.87
C LEU A 83 2.72 -5.37 12.62
N GLU A 84 1.81 -6.09 11.97
CA GLU A 84 0.58 -6.63 12.56
C GLU A 84 0.85 -7.43 13.85
N LYS A 85 1.88 -8.30 13.85
CA LYS A 85 2.29 -9.06 15.05
C LYS A 85 2.74 -8.16 16.20
N GLN A 86 3.45 -7.07 15.91
CA GLN A 86 3.89 -6.13 16.94
C GLN A 86 2.70 -5.39 17.54
N ILE A 87 1.77 -4.90 16.71
CA ILE A 87 0.54 -4.24 17.16
C ILE A 87 -0.29 -5.21 18.02
N ASN A 88 -0.48 -6.45 17.55
CA ASN A 88 -1.23 -7.47 18.29
C ASN A 88 -0.62 -7.78 19.66
N ARG A 89 0.71 -7.91 19.74
CA ARG A 89 1.44 -8.16 20.98
C ARG A 89 1.31 -6.99 21.95
N TRP A 90 1.51 -5.76 21.47
CA TRP A 90 1.39 -4.56 22.30
C TRP A 90 -0.03 -4.40 22.85
N ALA A 91 -1.06 -4.53 22.01
CA ALA A 91 -2.44 -4.40 22.46
C ALA A 91 -2.82 -5.49 23.50
N ALA A 92 -2.31 -6.72 23.34
CA ALA A 92 -2.48 -7.78 24.34
C ALA A 92 -1.77 -7.45 25.66
N GLU A 93 -0.58 -6.84 25.57
CA GLU A 93 0.23 -6.49 26.72
C GLU A 93 -0.42 -5.37 27.53
N VAL A 94 -0.89 -4.30 26.88
CA VAL A 94 -1.61 -3.18 27.53
C VAL A 94 -2.78 -3.70 28.36
N VAL A 95 -3.64 -4.55 27.79
CA VAL A 95 -4.81 -5.09 28.50
C VAL A 95 -4.42 -5.99 29.69
N ARG A 96 -3.26 -6.64 29.64
CA ARG A 96 -2.81 -7.60 30.67
C ARG A 96 -2.06 -6.93 31.81
N THR A 97 -1.25 -5.92 31.54
CA THR A 97 -0.30 -5.35 32.52
C THR A 97 -0.77 -4.05 33.12
N HIS A 98 -1.83 -3.42 32.57
CA HIS A 98 -2.17 -2.07 32.96
C HIS A 98 -3.03 -2.02 34.25
N PRO A 99 -2.69 -1.14 35.22
CA PRO A 99 -3.36 -1.07 36.53
C PRO A 99 -4.71 -0.33 36.51
N GLY A 100 -4.98 0.49 35.49
CA GLY A 100 -6.24 1.23 35.30
C GLY A 100 -7.43 0.36 34.87
N SER A 101 -8.65 0.89 35.07
CA SER A 101 -9.88 0.23 34.61
C SER A 101 -9.92 0.14 33.10
N LEU A 102 -10.32 -1.03 32.57
CA LEU A 102 -10.54 -1.22 31.13
C LEU A 102 -11.56 -0.23 30.56
N ASP A 103 -12.54 0.21 31.35
CA ASP A 103 -13.51 1.23 30.95
C ASP A 103 -12.85 2.57 30.65
N TYR A 104 -11.82 2.93 31.44
CA TYR A 104 -11.09 4.19 31.25
C TYR A 104 -10.25 4.15 29.97
N ILE A 105 -9.55 3.02 29.73
CA ILE A 105 -8.81 2.81 28.49
C ILE A 105 -9.75 2.88 27.29
N ARG A 106 -10.90 2.19 27.37
CA ARG A 106 -11.90 2.24 26.31
C ARG A 106 -12.39 3.67 26.06
N GLY A 107 -12.71 4.41 27.12
CA GLY A 107 -13.13 5.81 27.02
C GLY A 107 -12.10 6.65 26.28
N ALA A 108 -10.84 6.59 26.71
CA ALA A 108 -9.74 7.30 26.05
C ALA A 108 -9.60 6.95 24.57
N ILE A 109 -9.70 5.66 24.21
CA ILE A 109 -9.65 5.23 22.80
C ILE A 109 -10.83 5.83 22.00
N LEU A 110 -12.05 5.75 22.52
CA LEU A 110 -13.25 6.20 21.80
C LEU A 110 -13.37 7.72 21.71
N ASP A 111 -12.70 8.46 22.58
CA ASP A 111 -12.64 9.93 22.51
C ASP A 111 -11.63 10.41 21.46
N ASP A 112 -10.66 9.56 21.09
CA ASP A 112 -9.69 9.83 20.03
C ASP A 112 -10.18 9.41 18.62
N ILE A 113 -11.00 8.36 18.53
CA ILE A 113 -11.58 7.88 17.25
C ILE A 113 -12.68 8.84 16.81
N SER A 114 -12.63 9.29 15.55
CA SER A 114 -13.55 10.29 14.98
C SER A 114 -14.94 9.75 14.59
N ASP A 115 -15.23 8.47 14.84
CA ASP A 115 -16.45 7.79 14.39
C ASP A 115 -17.62 7.93 15.40
N ASP A 116 -18.86 7.71 14.93
CA ASP A 116 -20.03 7.61 15.83
C ASP A 116 -19.95 6.33 16.68
N THR A 117 -19.35 6.47 17.86
CA THR A 117 -19.11 5.38 18.80
C THR A 117 -20.23 5.20 19.83
N SER A 118 -21.39 5.85 19.63
CA SER A 118 -22.52 5.83 20.59
C SER A 118 -22.96 4.41 20.96
N GLY A 119 -23.05 3.49 20.01
CA GLY A 119 -23.41 2.09 20.25
C GLY A 119 -22.36 1.25 21.00
N ILE A 120 -21.11 1.72 21.10
CA ILE A 120 -20.01 1.03 21.78
C ILE A 120 -19.97 1.37 23.28
N LYS A 121 -20.35 2.62 23.63
CA LYS A 121 -20.28 3.14 25.00
C LYS A 121 -21.25 2.42 25.96
N ASP A 122 -22.38 1.93 25.45
CA ASP A 122 -23.47 1.32 26.24
C ASP A 122 -23.26 -0.17 26.61
N VAL A 123 -22.24 -0.82 26.07
CA VAL A 123 -21.95 -2.24 26.32
C VAL A 123 -20.94 -2.40 27.47
N PRO A 124 -20.99 -3.47 28.31
CA PRO A 124 -19.95 -3.73 29.30
C PRO A 124 -18.56 -3.90 28.65
N THR A 125 -17.55 -3.21 29.18
CA THR A 125 -16.19 -3.29 28.63
C THR A 125 -15.57 -4.66 28.85
N THR A 126 -15.02 -5.22 27.78
CA THR A 126 -14.23 -6.46 27.84
C THR A 126 -12.79 -6.22 27.42
N ALA A 127 -11.89 -7.06 27.94
CA ALA A 127 -10.48 -7.11 27.53
C ALA A 127 -10.31 -7.24 26.01
N LEU A 128 -11.17 -8.05 25.37
CA LEU A 128 -11.17 -8.25 23.93
C LEU A 128 -11.52 -6.97 23.16
N GLN A 129 -12.54 -6.23 23.61
CA GLN A 129 -12.93 -4.97 23.00
C GLN A 129 -11.79 -3.96 23.07
N VAL A 130 -11.22 -3.73 24.26
CA VAL A 130 -10.11 -2.78 24.45
C VAL A 130 -8.92 -3.17 23.58
N GLN A 131 -8.56 -4.45 23.55
CA GLN A 131 -7.46 -4.93 22.71
C GLN A 131 -7.67 -4.62 21.22
N ASN A 132 -8.90 -4.80 20.73
CA ASN A 132 -9.23 -4.61 19.33
C ASN A 132 -9.39 -3.13 18.96
N LEU A 133 -9.88 -2.29 19.88
CA LEU A 133 -9.95 -0.84 19.74
C LEU A 133 -8.54 -0.21 19.76
N LEU A 134 -7.62 -0.69 20.61
CA LEU A 134 -6.21 -0.28 20.58
C LEU A 134 -5.56 -0.56 19.22
N ARG A 135 -5.84 -1.71 18.61
CA ARG A 135 -5.35 -2.03 17.26
C ARG A 135 -5.94 -1.10 16.22
N HIS A 136 -7.21 -0.71 16.37
CA HIS A 136 -7.88 0.20 15.46
C HIS A 136 -7.27 1.61 15.52
N ALA A 137 -7.10 2.19 16.72
CA ALA A 137 -6.46 3.49 16.90
C ALA A 137 -5.03 3.54 16.32
N ILE A 138 -4.25 2.46 16.48
CA ILE A 138 -2.94 2.33 15.85
C ILE A 138 -3.04 2.18 14.33
N ALA A 139 -4.02 1.44 13.82
CA ALA A 139 -4.23 1.32 12.38
C ALA A 139 -4.55 2.69 11.76
N GLU A 140 -5.36 3.53 12.42
CA GLU A 140 -5.64 4.91 12.00
C GLU A 140 -4.39 5.77 12.03
N THR A 141 -3.64 5.72 13.14
CA THR A 141 -2.36 6.45 13.27
C THR A 141 -1.38 6.07 12.15
N ILE A 142 -1.24 4.77 11.86
CA ILE A 142 -0.37 4.29 10.78
C ILE A 142 -0.90 4.72 9.41
N SER A 143 -2.22 4.70 9.20
CA SER A 143 -2.84 5.14 7.95
C SER A 143 -2.58 6.61 7.70
N GLU A 144 -3.06 7.48 8.60
CA GLU A 144 -3.12 8.92 8.39
C GLU A 144 -1.77 9.59 8.58
N ALA A 145 -1.09 9.31 9.70
CA ALA A 145 0.10 10.03 10.09
C ALA A 145 1.40 9.45 9.53
N ILE A 146 1.39 8.22 8.99
CA ILE A 146 2.63 7.52 8.56
C ILE A 146 2.63 7.09 7.09
N ILE A 147 1.59 6.43 6.61
CA ILE A 147 1.57 5.92 5.22
C ILE A 147 1.03 6.99 4.26
N ASN A 148 -0.04 7.69 4.66
CA ASN A 148 -0.67 8.73 3.86
C ASN A 148 0.04 10.09 4.00
N CYS A 149 0.81 10.30 5.07
CA CYS A 149 1.71 11.44 5.23
C CYS A 149 3.14 11.06 4.81
N LEU A 150 3.71 11.75 3.82
CA LEU A 150 5.09 11.54 3.38
C LEU A 150 6.08 12.05 4.43
N ILE A 151 6.42 11.21 5.41
CA ILE A 151 7.43 11.53 6.43
C ILE A 151 8.82 11.59 5.78
N ILE A 152 9.34 12.80 5.62
CA ILE A 152 10.63 13.08 5.00
C ILE A 152 11.58 13.77 5.99
N THR A 153 11.05 14.65 6.82
CA THR A 153 11.80 15.47 7.78
C THR A 153 11.34 15.19 9.22
N ASN A 154 12.04 15.74 10.20
CA ASN A 154 11.65 15.72 11.60
C ASN A 154 10.58 16.78 11.97
N SER A 155 9.92 17.40 10.98
CA SER A 155 8.87 18.40 11.17
C SER A 155 7.56 17.91 10.56
N ASN A 156 6.54 17.69 11.41
CA ASN A 156 5.20 17.28 10.97
C ASN A 156 4.58 18.29 9.99
N GLU A 157 4.68 19.58 10.28
CA GLU A 157 4.18 20.64 9.39
C GLU A 157 4.85 20.56 8.01
N THR A 158 6.17 20.40 7.98
CA THR A 158 6.92 20.27 6.72
C THR A 158 6.48 19.03 5.95
N ASN A 159 6.32 17.89 6.63
CA ASN A 159 5.85 16.65 6.02
C ASN A 159 4.42 16.78 5.46
N ALA A 160 3.52 17.48 6.16
CA ALA A 160 2.18 17.78 5.69
C ALA A 160 2.21 18.65 4.41
N GLN A 161 3.05 19.68 4.36
CA GLN A 161 3.20 20.51 3.16
C GLN A 161 3.81 19.73 1.99
N LEU A 162 4.83 18.91 2.24
CA LEU A 162 5.45 18.04 1.24
C LEU A 162 4.45 17.03 0.68
N THR A 163 3.57 16.49 1.53
CA THR A 163 2.47 15.61 1.11
C THR A 163 1.50 16.36 0.19
N ARG A 164 1.08 17.58 0.54
CA ARG A 164 0.20 18.40 -0.32
C ARG A 164 0.86 18.75 -1.66
N ILE A 165 2.16 19.07 -1.66
CA ILE A 165 2.93 19.31 -2.88
C ILE A 165 2.92 18.07 -3.76
N HIS A 166 3.18 16.89 -3.18
CA HIS A 166 3.11 15.63 -3.91
C HIS A 166 1.74 15.39 -4.52
N GLU A 167 0.65 15.59 -3.76
CA GLU A 167 -0.72 15.42 -4.27
C GLU A 167 -1.04 16.40 -5.40
N PHE A 168 -0.60 17.66 -5.29
CA PHE A 168 -0.74 18.65 -6.35
C PHE A 168 0.04 18.27 -7.61
N LEU A 169 1.28 17.80 -7.46
CA LEU A 169 2.07 17.27 -8.57
C LEU A 169 1.38 16.06 -9.18
N PHE A 170 0.85 15.17 -8.37
CA PHE A 170 0.22 13.92 -8.79
C PHE A 170 -1.05 14.19 -9.62
N ALA A 171 -1.87 15.16 -9.19
CA ALA A 171 -3.05 15.59 -9.92
C ALA A 171 -2.71 16.21 -11.30
N LYS A 172 -1.54 16.85 -11.44
CA LYS A 172 -1.08 17.46 -12.70
C LYS A 172 -0.40 16.46 -13.62
N ASP A 173 0.59 15.76 -13.09
CA ASP A 173 1.34 14.71 -13.79
C ASP A 173 1.86 13.68 -12.78
N PRO A 174 1.24 12.49 -12.73
CA PRO A 174 1.69 11.39 -11.87
C PRO A 174 3.17 11.04 -12.08
N THR A 175 3.71 11.15 -13.30
CA THR A 175 5.13 10.84 -13.57
C THR A 175 6.06 11.76 -12.81
N VAL A 176 5.78 13.08 -12.83
CA VAL A 176 6.59 14.05 -12.09
C VAL A 176 6.47 13.82 -10.59
N ALA A 177 5.26 13.54 -10.10
CA ALA A 177 5.04 13.26 -8.68
C ALA A 177 5.80 12.04 -8.20
N PHE A 178 5.82 10.95 -8.98
CA PHE A 178 6.54 9.75 -8.60
C PHE A 178 8.06 9.98 -8.55
N VAL A 179 8.63 10.65 -9.55
CA VAL A 179 10.06 11.01 -9.57
C VAL A 179 10.39 11.90 -8.36
N TRP A 180 9.59 12.93 -8.13
CA TRP A 180 9.75 13.84 -6.99
C TRP A 180 9.70 13.10 -5.66
N ARG A 181 8.71 12.21 -5.48
CA ARG A 181 8.57 11.39 -4.27
C ARG A 181 9.82 10.55 -4.04
N ARG A 182 10.29 9.82 -5.05
CA ARG A 182 11.51 9.00 -4.92
C ARG A 182 12.73 9.83 -4.52
N GLN A 183 12.97 10.93 -5.23
CA GLN A 183 14.10 11.82 -4.93
C GLN A 183 14.02 12.40 -3.52
N THR A 184 12.80 12.72 -3.07
CA THR A 184 12.59 13.30 -1.75
C THR A 184 12.75 12.24 -0.65
N PHE A 185 12.33 10.99 -0.89
CA PHE A 185 12.55 9.87 0.03
C PHE A 185 14.02 9.43 0.13
N VAL A 186 14.87 9.76 -0.83
CA VAL A 186 16.34 9.58 -0.70
C VAL A 186 16.92 10.49 0.38
N ALA A 187 16.33 11.67 0.58
CA ALA A 187 16.72 12.61 1.63
C ALA A 187 15.90 12.45 2.93
N ALA A 188 15.04 11.43 3.01
CA ALA A 188 14.19 11.23 4.18
C ALA A 188 14.99 10.78 5.41
N ILE A 189 14.53 11.19 6.58
CA ILE A 189 15.08 10.75 7.87
C ILE A 189 15.09 9.21 7.97
N GLU A 190 16.06 8.64 8.69
CA GLU A 190 16.15 7.18 8.79
C GLU A 190 15.21 6.60 9.85
N THR A 191 14.97 7.33 10.93
CA THR A 191 14.12 6.95 12.07
C THR A 191 13.31 8.15 12.55
N CYS A 192 12.17 7.89 13.19
CA CYS A 192 11.40 8.94 13.85
C CYS A 192 12.10 9.33 15.16
N SER A 193 12.29 10.63 15.40
CA SER A 193 12.80 11.08 16.71
C SER A 193 11.74 10.86 17.80
N PRO A 194 12.13 10.82 19.08
CA PRO A 194 11.18 10.74 20.18
C PRO A 194 10.14 11.87 20.16
N GLU A 195 10.58 13.10 19.88
CA GLU A 195 9.73 14.29 19.81
C GLU A 195 8.72 14.18 18.67
N MET A 196 9.17 13.72 17.50
CA MET A 196 8.30 13.48 16.36
C MET A 196 7.28 12.37 16.67
N THR A 197 7.71 11.31 17.34
CA THR A 197 6.80 10.23 17.76
C THR A 197 5.72 10.81 18.68
N ILE A 198 6.09 11.59 19.70
CA ILE A 198 5.12 12.24 20.59
C ILE A 198 4.15 13.12 19.80
N GLN A 199 4.65 13.94 18.87
CA GLN A 199 3.79 14.81 18.06
C GLN A 199 2.81 14.02 17.19
N LEU A 200 3.26 12.95 16.53
CA LEU A 200 2.38 12.09 15.73
C LEU A 200 1.26 11.49 16.59
N LEU A 201 1.59 10.97 17.78
CA LEU A 201 0.60 10.39 18.69
C LEU A 201 -0.33 11.46 19.28
N GLN A 202 0.17 12.67 19.55
CA GLN A 202 -0.64 13.79 20.03
C GLN A 202 -1.66 14.25 18.97
N GLU A 203 -1.31 14.14 17.68
CA GLU A 203 -2.20 14.50 16.57
C GLU A 203 -3.27 13.42 16.32
N THR A 204 -2.97 12.13 16.52
CA THR A 204 -3.89 11.04 16.15
C THR A 204 -4.60 10.36 17.31
N MET A 205 -4.03 10.38 18.51
CA MET A 205 -4.61 9.77 19.71
C MET A 205 -4.15 10.46 21.00
N PRO A 206 -4.49 11.75 21.16
CA PRO A 206 -4.06 12.56 22.30
C PRO A 206 -4.51 12.01 23.65
N THR A 207 -5.74 11.51 23.77
CA THR A 207 -6.30 11.04 25.04
C THR A 207 -5.64 9.74 25.51
N LEU A 208 -5.36 8.84 24.57
CA LEU A 208 -4.56 7.63 24.81
C LEU A 208 -3.12 7.95 25.18
N LEU A 209 -2.51 8.96 24.55
CA LEU A 209 -1.15 9.37 24.89
C LEU A 209 -1.09 9.94 26.32
N ASP A 210 -2.05 10.79 26.68
CA ASP A 210 -2.18 11.32 28.05
C ASP A 210 -2.29 10.15 29.04
N PHE A 211 -3.18 9.19 28.77
CA PHE A 211 -3.33 7.98 29.56
C PHE A 211 -2.02 7.19 29.77
N PHE A 212 -1.17 7.07 28.74
CA PHE A 212 0.12 6.37 28.89
C PHE A 212 1.17 7.18 29.64
N THR A 213 1.04 8.51 29.68
CA THR A 213 1.97 9.41 30.36
C THR A 213 1.55 9.76 31.79
N GLU A 214 0.30 9.43 32.17
CA GLU A 214 -0.17 9.48 33.54
C GLU A 214 0.79 8.74 34.49
N GLY A 215 1.19 9.40 35.58
CA GLY A 215 2.15 8.85 36.56
C GLY A 215 3.61 9.29 36.37
N GLY A 216 3.86 10.32 35.56
CA GLY A 216 5.18 10.99 35.48
C GLY A 216 6.15 10.36 34.49
N GLN A 217 5.65 9.57 33.53
CA GLN A 217 6.44 9.11 32.41
C GLN A 217 6.67 10.26 31.43
N THR A 218 7.90 10.40 30.93
CA THR A 218 8.31 11.50 30.05
C THR A 218 8.02 11.26 28.56
N GLY A 219 7.25 10.21 28.22
CA GLY A 219 6.94 9.89 26.84
C GLY A 219 6.18 8.57 26.67
N PRO A 220 5.87 8.20 25.42
CA PRO A 220 5.10 7.00 25.11
C PRO A 220 5.83 5.70 25.50
N PRO A 221 5.10 4.60 25.76
CA PRO A 221 5.71 3.33 26.12
C PRO A 221 6.65 2.82 25.01
N ALA A 222 7.79 2.24 25.40
CA ALA A 222 8.79 1.74 24.44
C ALA A 222 8.22 0.79 23.36
N PRO A 223 7.28 -0.13 23.66
CA PRO A 223 6.65 -0.95 22.61
C PRO A 223 5.85 -0.14 21.58
N LEU A 224 5.23 0.96 22.00
CA LEU A 224 4.50 1.85 21.09
C LEU A 224 5.47 2.60 20.17
N VAL A 225 6.58 3.11 20.70
CA VAL A 225 7.66 3.72 19.91
C VAL A 225 8.24 2.74 18.88
N ALA A 226 8.39 1.46 19.24
CA ALA A 226 8.85 0.43 18.33
C ALA A 226 7.86 0.19 17.16
N ILE A 227 6.55 0.21 17.43
CA ILE A 227 5.51 0.10 16.41
C ILE A 227 5.57 1.28 15.43
N ILE A 228 5.70 2.51 15.93
CA ILE A 228 5.78 3.71 15.08
C ILE A 228 7.02 3.67 14.18
N ASN A 229 8.18 3.27 14.71
CA ASN A 229 9.38 3.11 13.90
C ASN A 229 9.26 1.98 12.86
N ALA A 230 8.61 0.87 13.22
CA ALA A 230 8.34 -0.23 12.29
C ALA A 230 7.36 0.20 11.19
N ALA A 231 6.33 0.98 11.53
CA ALA A 231 5.38 1.55 10.58
C ALA A 231 6.06 2.56 9.64
N TYR A 232 6.95 3.41 10.17
CA TYR A 232 7.74 4.32 9.34
C TYR A 232 8.67 3.57 8.39
N THR A 233 9.35 2.52 8.86
CA THR A 233 10.16 1.64 8.01
C THR A 233 9.33 0.99 6.90
N PHE A 234 8.11 0.58 7.23
CA PHE A 234 7.16 0.06 6.25
C PHE A 234 6.73 1.13 5.23
N SER A 235 6.43 2.35 5.66
CA SER A 235 6.12 3.48 4.77
C SER A 235 7.29 3.82 3.84
N ARG A 236 8.53 3.87 4.35
CA ARG A 236 9.74 4.05 3.52
C ARG A 236 9.92 2.94 2.49
N MET A 237 9.62 1.69 2.83
CA MET A 237 9.63 0.60 1.87
C MET A 237 8.64 0.86 0.73
N LEU A 238 7.39 1.18 1.08
CA LEU A 238 6.34 1.48 0.09
C LEU A 238 6.70 2.67 -0.81
N HIS A 239 7.27 3.73 -0.22
CA HIS A 239 7.42 5.02 -0.89
C HIS A 239 8.80 5.35 -1.45
N GLY A 240 9.84 4.75 -0.88
CA GLY A 240 11.24 4.95 -1.27
C GLY A 240 11.75 3.95 -2.32
N SER A 241 10.96 2.93 -2.68
CA SER A 241 11.41 1.91 -3.65
C SER A 241 11.52 2.45 -5.08
N ARG A 242 12.58 2.02 -5.79
CA ARG A 242 12.79 2.36 -7.21
C ARG A 242 11.84 1.55 -8.09
N SER A 243 11.35 2.15 -9.18
CA SER A 243 10.57 1.43 -10.19
C SER A 243 11.40 0.29 -10.78
N SER A 244 10.80 -0.90 -10.92
CA SER A 244 11.49 -2.04 -11.53
C SER A 244 11.83 -1.76 -13.00
N SER A 245 12.90 -2.41 -13.47
CA SER A 245 13.52 -2.30 -14.80
C SER A 245 12.59 -2.63 -16.00
N ALA A 246 11.33 -3.00 -15.74
CA ALA A 246 10.30 -3.24 -16.74
C ALA A 246 9.40 -2.03 -17.03
N GLY A 247 9.61 -0.88 -16.36
CA GLY A 247 8.92 0.38 -16.68
C GLY A 247 7.41 0.37 -16.43
N SER A 248 6.87 -0.64 -15.72
CA SER A 248 5.43 -0.87 -15.68
C SER A 248 4.72 -0.55 -14.37
N ASN A 249 5.40 -0.13 -13.28
CA ASN A 249 4.71 0.15 -12.02
C ASN A 249 5.45 1.13 -11.12
N ASP A 250 5.38 2.40 -11.50
CA ASP A 250 5.60 3.48 -10.54
C ASP A 250 4.31 3.65 -9.72
N ALA A 251 4.35 3.24 -8.47
CA ALA A 251 3.17 2.98 -7.65
C ALA A 251 3.21 3.89 -6.41
N PHE A 252 2.12 4.62 -6.18
CA PHE A 252 1.90 5.34 -4.95
C PHE A 252 0.94 4.53 -4.08
N TYR A 253 1.32 4.24 -2.84
CA TYR A 253 0.49 3.45 -1.93
C TYR A 253 -0.28 4.37 -1.00
N ARG A 254 -1.57 4.12 -0.81
CA ARG A 254 -2.35 4.74 0.26
C ARG A 254 -2.86 3.66 1.20
N ALA A 255 -2.88 3.98 2.48
CA ALA A 255 -3.55 3.18 3.48
C ALA A 255 -4.98 3.68 3.70
N PHE A 256 -5.83 2.79 4.18
CA PHE A 256 -7.17 3.15 4.62
C PHE A 256 -7.58 2.29 5.82
N VAL A 257 -8.39 2.89 6.68
CA VAL A 257 -9.09 2.21 7.78
C VAL A 257 -10.58 2.40 7.52
N PRO A 258 -11.37 1.32 7.46
CA PRO A 258 -12.81 1.46 7.28
C PRO A 258 -13.45 1.98 8.56
N GLU A 259 -14.43 2.87 8.39
CA GLU A 259 -15.22 3.50 9.46
C GLU A 259 -15.93 2.43 10.30
N LEU A 260 -15.94 2.61 11.62
CA LEU A 260 -16.68 1.76 12.55
C LEU A 260 -18.19 1.80 12.24
N GLY A 261 -18.83 0.64 12.30
CA GLY A 261 -20.24 0.47 11.99
C GLY A 261 -20.61 0.50 10.51
N SER A 262 -19.66 0.82 9.63
CA SER A 262 -19.87 0.76 8.18
C SER A 262 -20.12 -0.67 7.68
N ILE A 263 -20.81 -0.80 6.55
CA ILE A 263 -21.08 -2.09 5.91
C ILE A 263 -19.78 -2.66 5.35
N LEU A 264 -19.54 -3.96 5.55
CA LEU A 264 -18.35 -4.61 4.99
C LEU A 264 -18.39 -4.69 3.47
N ASP A 265 -17.39 -4.07 2.82
CA ASP A 265 -17.09 -4.29 1.41
C ASP A 265 -16.06 -5.42 1.27
N ALA A 266 -16.49 -6.58 0.76
CA ALA A 266 -15.64 -7.76 0.58
C ALA A 266 -14.45 -7.53 -0.37
N THR A 267 -14.49 -6.48 -1.21
CA THR A 267 -13.39 -6.12 -2.11
C THR A 267 -12.26 -5.37 -1.41
N GLN A 268 -12.58 -4.63 -0.34
CA GLN A 268 -11.63 -3.81 0.41
C GLN A 268 -11.30 -4.37 1.79
N VAL A 269 -12.16 -5.23 2.33
CA VAL A 269 -12.11 -5.66 3.72
C VAL A 269 -12.09 -7.19 3.83
N GLU A 270 -11.32 -7.69 4.80
CA GLU A 270 -11.19 -9.10 5.15
C GLU A 270 -11.52 -9.31 6.62
N LEU A 271 -12.48 -10.18 6.90
CA LEU A 271 -12.82 -10.58 8.26
C LEU A 271 -11.79 -11.55 8.83
N SER A 272 -11.19 -11.20 9.97
CA SER A 272 -10.26 -12.09 10.68
C SER A 272 -10.94 -13.32 11.30
N LYS A 273 -12.25 -13.24 11.58
CA LYS A 273 -13.08 -14.31 12.12
C LYS A 273 -14.44 -14.31 11.44
N ARG A 274 -15.05 -15.49 11.28
CA ARG A 274 -16.43 -15.62 10.78
C ARG A 274 -17.37 -14.87 11.71
N CYS A 275 -18.28 -14.06 11.15
CA CYS A 275 -19.32 -13.41 11.92
C CYS A 275 -20.60 -14.24 11.93
N ILE A 276 -21.25 -14.30 13.09
CA ILE A 276 -22.53 -14.98 13.31
C ILE A 276 -23.66 -14.30 12.52
N ARG A 277 -23.61 -12.98 12.31
CA ARG A 277 -24.58 -12.23 11.47
C ARG A 277 -24.55 -12.71 10.02
N SER A 278 -23.36 -12.79 9.42
CA SER A 278 -23.13 -13.42 8.11
C SER A 278 -23.79 -14.81 7.99
N GLU A 279 -23.62 -15.67 9.01
CA GLU A 279 -24.20 -17.02 9.02
C GLU A 279 -25.74 -17.01 9.08
N ARG A 280 -26.35 -15.92 9.58
CA ARG A 280 -27.80 -15.69 9.61
C ARG A 280 -28.33 -14.94 8.38
N GLY A 281 -27.46 -14.56 7.45
CA GLY A 281 -27.83 -13.73 6.28
C GLY A 281 -28.05 -12.25 6.62
N GLU A 282 -27.58 -11.80 7.78
CA GLU A 282 -27.61 -10.41 8.20
C GLU A 282 -26.39 -9.64 7.66
N ILE A 283 -26.51 -8.31 7.57
CA ILE A 283 -25.44 -7.45 7.07
C ILE A 283 -24.31 -7.36 8.11
N ASP A 284 -23.11 -7.74 7.70
CA ASP A 284 -21.91 -7.58 8.52
C ASP A 284 -21.44 -6.12 8.54
N ARG A 285 -20.99 -5.66 9.70
CA ARG A 285 -20.52 -4.30 9.94
C ARG A 285 -19.14 -4.30 10.59
N VAL A 286 -18.34 -3.27 10.31
CA VAL A 286 -17.00 -3.10 10.88
C VAL A 286 -17.11 -2.81 12.38
N GLY A 287 -16.51 -3.65 13.21
CA GLY A 287 -16.42 -3.42 14.66
C GLY A 287 -15.06 -2.88 15.11
N SER A 288 -13.98 -3.26 14.44
CA SER A 288 -12.64 -2.67 14.63
C SER A 288 -11.71 -3.09 13.50
N THR A 289 -10.58 -2.38 13.39
CA THR A 289 -9.53 -2.68 12.40
C THR A 289 -8.30 -3.23 13.10
N ILE A 290 -7.82 -4.40 12.66
CA ILE A 290 -6.58 -5.02 13.15
C ILE A 290 -5.37 -4.45 12.41
N PHE A 291 -5.51 -4.24 11.10
CA PHE A 291 -4.46 -3.73 10.24
C PHE A 291 -5.07 -2.94 9.07
N PRO A 292 -4.50 -1.78 8.71
CA PRO A 292 -5.04 -0.95 7.64
C PRO A 292 -5.00 -1.67 6.29
N GLY A 293 -5.97 -1.37 5.43
CA GLY A 293 -5.93 -1.78 4.03
C GLY A 293 -4.90 -0.96 3.27
N LEU A 294 -4.44 -1.49 2.13
CA LEU A 294 -3.52 -0.79 1.23
C LEU A 294 -4.07 -0.82 -0.19
N VAL A 295 -4.15 0.37 -0.79
CA VAL A 295 -4.42 0.55 -2.20
C VAL A 295 -3.17 1.04 -2.91
N LYS A 296 -2.93 0.46 -4.07
CA LYS A 296 -1.92 0.90 -5.01
C LYS A 296 -2.58 1.80 -6.04
N VAL A 297 -2.06 3.01 -6.14
CA VAL A 297 -2.52 4.09 -6.99
C VAL A 297 -1.58 4.15 -8.19
N THR A 298 -2.08 3.81 -9.38
CA THR A 298 -1.32 3.79 -10.64
C THR A 298 -1.94 4.68 -11.70
N ARG A 299 -1.11 5.01 -12.71
CA ARG A 299 -1.59 5.63 -13.94
C ARG A 299 -2.51 4.66 -14.70
N PRO A 300 -3.58 5.14 -15.34
CA PRO A 300 -4.33 4.34 -16.30
C PRO A 300 -3.46 3.99 -17.52
N THR A 301 -3.57 2.76 -18.00
CA THR A 301 -2.83 2.28 -19.17
C THR A 301 -3.19 3.10 -20.41
N PRO A 302 -2.23 3.56 -21.24
CA PRO A 302 -2.52 4.26 -22.49
C PRO A 302 -3.40 3.37 -23.39
N GLY A 303 -4.60 3.86 -23.74
CA GLY A 303 -5.58 3.13 -24.56
C GLY A 303 -6.82 2.64 -23.81
N ALA A 304 -6.87 2.73 -22.48
CA ALA A 304 -8.13 2.65 -21.76
C ALA A 304 -8.97 3.91 -22.06
N HIS A 305 -10.27 3.76 -22.30
CA HIS A 305 -11.24 4.87 -22.46
C HIS A 305 -11.46 5.67 -21.16
N MET A 306 -10.41 5.91 -20.38
CA MET A 306 -10.44 6.72 -19.17
C MET A 306 -10.09 8.17 -19.51
N LYS A 307 -10.77 9.11 -18.84
CA LYS A 307 -10.51 10.54 -19.04
C LYS A 307 -9.08 10.87 -18.57
N LYS A 308 -8.45 11.83 -19.25
CA LYS A 308 -7.15 12.37 -18.85
C LYS A 308 -7.24 12.88 -17.40
N GLY A 309 -6.56 12.20 -16.47
CA GLY A 309 -6.57 12.51 -15.03
C GLY A 309 -7.30 11.50 -14.14
N GLU A 310 -7.97 10.48 -14.68
CA GLU A 310 -8.48 9.37 -13.88
C GLU A 310 -7.33 8.48 -13.39
N VAL A 311 -7.45 7.98 -12.17
CA VAL A 311 -6.41 7.21 -11.49
C VAL A 311 -6.94 5.82 -11.20
N VAL A 312 -6.12 4.79 -11.40
CA VAL A 312 -6.52 3.42 -11.08
C VAL A 312 -6.10 3.12 -9.65
N GLN A 313 -7.06 2.75 -8.81
CA GLN A 313 -6.81 2.26 -7.46
C GLN A 313 -7.04 0.75 -7.44
N THR A 314 -6.00 0.02 -7.05
CA THR A 314 -6.05 -1.43 -6.91
C THR A 314 -5.76 -1.79 -5.47
N THR A 315 -6.71 -2.45 -4.79
CA THR A 315 -6.47 -3.00 -3.45
C THR A 315 -5.38 -4.06 -3.53
N VAL A 316 -4.21 -3.78 -2.93
CA VAL A 316 -3.08 -4.73 -2.84
C VAL A 316 -3.10 -5.50 -1.53
N ARG A 317 -3.77 -4.95 -0.51
CA ARG A 317 -4.05 -5.63 0.74
C ARG A 317 -5.40 -5.15 1.26
N ARG A 318 -6.31 -6.07 1.54
CA ARG A 318 -7.58 -5.72 2.21
C ARG A 318 -7.31 -5.34 3.66
N SER A 319 -8.10 -4.40 4.19
CA SER A 319 -8.08 -4.09 5.61
C SER A 319 -8.54 -5.32 6.39
N GLN A 320 -7.80 -5.69 7.43
CA GLN A 320 -8.20 -6.79 8.30
C GLN A 320 -9.06 -6.25 9.42
N VAL A 321 -10.28 -6.75 9.54
CA VAL A 321 -11.25 -6.23 10.52
C VAL A 321 -11.85 -7.33 11.39
N ILE A 322 -12.50 -6.89 12.45
CA ILE A 322 -13.37 -7.68 13.32
C ILE A 322 -14.77 -7.12 13.16
N CYS A 323 -15.78 -7.98 13.02
CA CYS A 323 -17.17 -7.56 12.93
C CYS A 323 -17.68 -7.06 14.30
N GLU A 324 -18.61 -6.11 14.31
CA GLU A 324 -19.31 -5.62 15.51
C GLU A 324 -19.83 -6.78 16.38
N CYS A 325 -20.41 -7.80 15.74
CA CYS A 325 -20.96 -8.99 16.39
C CYS A 325 -19.91 -9.71 17.26
N ALA A 326 -18.67 -9.78 16.79
CA ALA A 326 -17.56 -10.43 17.47
C ALA A 326 -16.91 -9.53 18.53
N MET A 327 -17.15 -8.22 18.44
CA MET A 327 -16.83 -7.24 19.48
C MET A 327 -17.88 -7.21 20.60
N GLY A 328 -19.02 -7.89 20.43
CA GLY A 328 -20.16 -7.79 21.34
C GLY A 328 -20.90 -6.45 21.24
N ILE A 329 -20.72 -5.74 20.11
CA ILE A 329 -21.37 -4.45 19.81
C ILE A 329 -22.59 -4.74 18.92
N GLY A 330 -23.76 -4.21 19.29
CA GLY A 330 -25.00 -4.40 18.54
C GLY A 330 -25.60 -5.81 18.64
N GLY A 331 -26.09 -6.20 19.82
CA GLY A 331 -26.99 -7.35 19.95
C GLY A 331 -28.33 -7.11 19.26
#